data_AF-A0A5S9IR63-F1
#
_entry.id   AF-A0A5S9IR63-F1
#
_cell.length_a   1.000
_cell.length_b   1.000
_cell.length_c   1.000
_cell.angle_alpha   90.00
_cell.angle_beta   90.00
_cell.angle_gamma   90.00
#
_symmetry.space_group_name_H-M   'P 1'
#
loop_
_entity.id
_entity.type
_entity.pdbx_description
1 polymer ?
#
loop_
_entity_poly.entity_id
_entity_poly.type
_entity_poly.pdbx_seq_one_letter_code
_entity_poly.pdbx_strand_id
1 'polypeptide(L)'
;MRFLIGLILIFSSFTWSQLVEEKYEEKQIEILLQQDTQLHAKVKNIWKTLNAEEKSQMIFFQSMNKKIKALLAYSLKYKMQYQELLRRYNLNVADMQRQQQALQDLNAQQQSLNKKLQDAYALLENTKRQSANYQNKYNQAQNRCDQSQRENAALLVEIQRLRKEVQMYKTKYEDSNNRCSQAKRDNEDLLAIVNKLRSEKQGYLQQINDANNRYNSQSQSYSDLQKERDALLQQNKMLSATINELRRQLQERQKPVENYDDGNWYVVTGKGSIPRGAIARAWRKAMLQYLKKNYDSSDFEAHENEIEQHLAENWREYTIGSADKPQIVKRFNRRQITIRVRIKEDKLLKDIRYLFDKTRSKLKGMRVALIAERGSFHSDKDVMFDTLQDKLGQDMVIRDLRAIDRLMKKEAQMLGLSAGADPSAYVARKFNQVNLLIYLDVETRIVRDPYAGNMVYATMRCRGVWQQTAQELWKFQITSGKTAKPVAIQYRGRKGAMQQAIKNVALVAYKKIRAQVRSRKTVLPDNVYELKFVNLGSKKRRIMDAIADMKFGRRPAMKILPGSQGAGSDYFTFRVKWLLNRQSIDDIIARVEETCEDNEVAVESKVYSKGVIIFEPADFDDDYDDF
;
A
#
# COMPACT_ATOMS: atom_id res chain seq x y z
N MET A 1 -185.98 58.28 -123.19
CA MET A 1 -187.33 58.30 -123.81
C MET A 1 -188.16 59.35 -123.08
N ARG A 2 -188.96 60.14 -123.81
CA ARG A 2 -190.34 60.59 -123.46
C ARG A 2 -190.74 60.54 -121.97
N PHE A 3 -191.33 61.54 -121.32
CA PHE A 3 -192.15 62.70 -121.70
C PHE A 3 -192.30 63.48 -120.36
N LEU A 4 -192.22 64.80 -120.32
CA LEU A 4 -193.38 65.71 -120.37
C LEU A 4 -194.44 65.44 -119.28
N ILE A 5 -194.88 66.53 -118.63
CA ILE A 5 -196.03 66.67 -117.69
C ILE A 5 -195.66 66.59 -116.19
N GLY A 6 -195.82 67.75 -115.53
CA GLY A 6 -195.87 67.92 -114.07
C GLY A 6 -194.57 68.44 -113.43
N LEU A 7 -194.05 69.65 -113.66
CA LEU A 7 -194.67 70.95 -113.93
C LEU A 7 -195.72 71.34 -112.88
N ILE A 8 -195.34 72.40 -112.13
CA ILE A 8 -196.06 73.10 -111.06
C ILE A 8 -195.91 72.41 -109.68
N LEU A 9 -195.10 73.04 -108.79
CA LEU A 9 -194.86 72.83 -107.33
C LEU A 9 -193.51 72.12 -106.94
N ILE A 10 -192.53 72.67 -106.18
CA ILE A 10 -192.31 73.97 -105.49
C ILE A 10 -190.80 74.34 -105.33
N PHE A 11 -190.43 75.53 -105.80
CA PHE A 11 -189.45 76.55 -105.36
C PHE A 11 -188.55 76.40 -104.09
N SER A 12 -187.30 76.89 -104.22
CA SER A 12 -186.33 77.43 -103.22
C SER A 12 -185.28 76.49 -102.57
N SER A 13 -183.97 76.69 -102.86
CA SER A 13 -182.79 76.47 -101.96
C SER A 13 -181.42 76.43 -102.68
N PHE A 14 -181.17 77.38 -103.58
CA PHE A 14 -179.91 77.55 -104.33
C PHE A 14 -179.00 78.55 -103.60
N THR A 15 -177.82 78.12 -103.12
CA THR A 15 -176.58 78.85 -102.70
C THR A 15 -176.01 78.26 -101.40
N TRP A 16 -174.80 77.67 -101.45
CA TRP A 16 -173.79 77.57 -100.36
C TRP A 16 -172.72 76.47 -100.56
N SER A 17 -172.90 75.53 -101.50
CA SER A 17 -172.01 74.36 -101.59
C SER A 17 -170.72 74.55 -102.39
N GLN A 18 -170.42 75.74 -102.92
CA GLN A 18 -169.24 75.99 -103.77
C GLN A 18 -168.20 76.97 -103.18
N LEU A 19 -168.33 77.38 -101.91
CA LEU A 19 -167.39 78.30 -101.24
C LEU A 19 -166.57 77.63 -100.11
N VAL A 20 -166.74 76.33 -99.87
CA VAL A 20 -166.14 75.65 -98.71
C VAL A 20 -164.92 74.80 -99.06
N GLU A 21 -164.76 74.34 -100.31
CA GLU A 21 -163.61 73.50 -100.70
C GLU A 21 -162.32 74.30 -100.95
N GLU A 22 -162.40 75.55 -101.42
CA GLU A 22 -161.19 76.35 -101.74
C GLU A 22 -160.46 76.89 -100.49
N LYS A 23 -161.11 76.91 -99.31
CA LYS A 23 -160.50 77.38 -98.05
C LYS A 23 -159.84 76.29 -97.20
N TYR A 24 -159.94 75.02 -97.60
CA TYR A 24 -159.35 73.92 -96.82
C TYR A 24 -157.92 73.57 -97.26
N GLU A 25 -157.54 73.82 -98.52
CA GLU A 25 -156.22 73.46 -99.04
C GLU A 25 -155.10 74.48 -98.69
N GLU A 26 -155.40 75.78 -98.61
CA GLU A 26 -154.40 76.79 -98.20
C GLU A 26 -153.90 76.60 -96.75
N LYS A 27 -154.74 76.06 -95.86
CA LYS A 27 -154.38 75.91 -94.44
C LYS A 27 -153.45 74.73 -94.15
N GLN A 28 -153.39 73.72 -95.03
CA GLN A 28 -152.47 72.59 -94.84
C GLN A 28 -151.02 72.91 -95.24
N ILE A 29 -150.82 73.79 -96.24
CA ILE A 29 -149.48 74.15 -96.71
C ILE A 29 -148.73 75.00 -95.66
N GLU A 30 -149.44 75.87 -94.94
CA GLU A 30 -148.84 76.71 -93.89
C GLU A 30 -148.33 75.88 -92.68
N ILE A 31 -149.01 74.79 -92.35
CA ILE A 31 -148.62 73.88 -91.25
C ILE A 31 -147.33 73.11 -91.58
N LEU A 32 -147.15 72.69 -92.84
CA LEU A 32 -145.97 71.94 -93.27
C LEU A 32 -144.70 72.82 -93.28
N LEU A 33 -144.81 74.10 -93.67
CA LEU A 33 -143.67 75.02 -93.66
C LEU A 33 -143.20 75.40 -92.25
N GLN A 34 -144.10 75.47 -91.27
CA GLN A 34 -143.73 75.66 -89.86
C GLN A 34 -143.03 74.44 -89.25
N GLN A 35 -143.36 73.23 -89.68
CA GLN A 35 -142.71 72.01 -89.18
C GLN A 35 -141.26 71.89 -89.67
N ASP A 36 -140.97 72.27 -90.91
CA ASP A 36 -139.62 72.15 -91.49
C ASP A 36 -138.63 73.15 -90.85
N THR A 37 -139.07 74.37 -90.56
CA THR A 37 -138.26 75.36 -89.84
C THR A 37 -137.92 74.93 -88.41
N GLN A 38 -138.84 74.24 -87.72
CA GLN A 38 -138.55 73.65 -86.41
C GLN A 38 -137.57 72.47 -86.48
N LEU A 39 -137.62 71.66 -87.54
CA LEU A 39 -136.72 70.52 -87.71
C LEU A 39 -135.28 70.98 -87.94
N HIS A 40 -135.07 71.99 -88.79
CA HIS A 40 -133.75 72.56 -89.05
C HIS A 40 -133.11 73.18 -87.81
N ALA A 41 -133.89 73.85 -86.96
CA ALA A 41 -133.41 74.38 -85.68
C ALA A 41 -132.96 73.25 -84.72
N LYS A 42 -133.69 72.13 -84.68
CA LYS A 42 -133.34 70.97 -83.85
C LYS A 42 -132.05 70.30 -84.31
N VAL A 43 -131.89 70.06 -85.62
CA VAL A 43 -130.66 69.43 -86.17
C VAL A 43 -129.42 70.29 -85.90
N LYS A 44 -129.54 71.62 -86.05
CA LYS A 44 -128.43 72.54 -85.76
C LYS A 44 -128.01 72.54 -84.29
N ASN A 45 -128.97 72.39 -83.36
CA ASN A 45 -128.66 72.26 -81.94
C ASN A 45 -127.98 70.92 -81.62
N ILE A 46 -128.45 69.81 -82.21
CA ILE A 46 -127.84 68.48 -82.02
C ILE A 46 -126.37 68.47 -82.50
N TRP A 47 -126.09 69.09 -83.66
CA TRP A 47 -124.73 69.14 -84.18
C TRP A 47 -123.81 69.99 -83.28
N LYS A 48 -124.30 71.09 -82.70
CA LYS A 48 -123.54 71.88 -81.73
C LYS A 48 -123.25 71.10 -80.44
N THR A 49 -124.22 70.33 -79.92
CA THR A 49 -124.00 69.53 -78.71
C THR A 49 -123.02 68.39 -78.95
N LEU A 50 -123.11 67.69 -80.09
CA LEU A 50 -122.17 66.61 -80.43
C LEU A 50 -120.73 67.12 -80.52
N ASN A 51 -120.54 68.26 -81.19
CA ASN A 51 -119.20 68.84 -81.40
C ASN A 51 -118.61 69.39 -80.08
N ALA A 52 -119.45 69.81 -79.14
CA ALA A 52 -119.03 70.18 -77.78
C ALA A 52 -118.67 68.96 -76.92
N GLU A 53 -119.38 67.84 -77.07
CA GLU A 53 -119.06 66.58 -76.41
C GLU A 53 -117.75 65.98 -76.92
N GLU A 54 -117.52 65.94 -78.24
CA GLU A 54 -116.25 65.48 -78.81
C GLU A 54 -115.06 66.30 -78.31
N LYS A 55 -115.19 67.63 -78.26
CA LYS A 55 -114.16 68.50 -77.67
C LYS A 55 -113.93 68.20 -76.19
N SER A 56 -114.98 67.99 -75.41
CA SER A 56 -114.87 67.65 -73.98
C SER A 56 -114.19 66.29 -73.77
N GLN A 57 -114.52 65.28 -74.59
CA GLN A 57 -113.86 63.98 -74.57
C GLN A 57 -112.39 64.09 -74.95
N MET A 58 -112.05 64.88 -75.98
CA MET A 58 -110.66 65.10 -76.37
C MET A 58 -109.84 65.75 -75.25
N ILE A 59 -110.40 66.77 -74.58
CA ILE A 59 -109.78 67.41 -73.40
C ILE A 59 -109.60 66.40 -72.26
N PHE A 60 -110.59 65.54 -72.01
CA PHE A 60 -110.50 64.48 -71.01
C PHE A 60 -109.38 63.47 -71.34
N PHE A 61 -109.28 63.00 -72.58
CA PHE A 61 -108.20 62.10 -73.01
C PHE A 61 -106.82 62.75 -72.93
N GLN A 62 -106.69 64.03 -73.30
CA GLN A 62 -105.43 64.76 -73.13
C GLN A 62 -105.05 64.90 -71.65
N SER A 63 -106.02 65.17 -70.78
CA SER A 63 -105.84 65.23 -69.32
C SER A 63 -105.41 63.87 -68.75
N MET A 64 -106.07 62.78 -69.15
CA MET A 64 -105.68 61.41 -68.77
C MET A 64 -104.28 61.07 -69.26
N ASN A 65 -103.96 61.35 -70.53
CA ASN A 65 -102.64 61.07 -71.08
C ASN A 65 -101.54 61.86 -70.33
N LYS A 66 -101.82 63.10 -69.94
CA LYS A 66 -100.92 63.88 -69.07
C LYS A 66 -100.74 63.22 -67.69
N LYS A 67 -101.81 62.70 -67.07
CA LYS A 67 -101.72 61.95 -65.80
C LYS A 67 -100.96 60.63 -65.95
N ILE A 68 -101.19 59.88 -67.01
CA ILE A 68 -100.46 58.62 -67.31
C ILE A 68 -98.98 58.90 -67.50
N LYS A 69 -98.62 59.93 -68.28
CA LYS A 69 -97.21 60.34 -68.44
C LYS A 69 -96.57 60.76 -67.11
N ALA A 70 -97.29 61.48 -66.26
CA ALA A 70 -96.82 61.84 -64.93
C ALA A 70 -96.61 60.60 -64.03
N LEU A 71 -97.53 59.64 -64.05
CA LEU A 71 -97.41 58.39 -63.31
C LEU A 71 -96.25 57.52 -63.82
N LEU A 72 -96.03 57.45 -65.14
CA LEU A 72 -94.87 56.76 -65.72
C LEU A 72 -93.55 57.44 -65.35
N ALA A 73 -93.50 58.77 -65.37
CA ALA A 73 -92.32 59.50 -64.91
C ALA A 73 -92.04 59.26 -63.42
N TYR A 74 -93.10 59.18 -62.61
CA TYR A 74 -93.00 58.86 -61.18
C TYR A 74 -92.50 57.43 -60.94
N SER A 75 -93.06 56.44 -61.64
CA SER A 75 -92.62 55.04 -61.53
C SER A 75 -91.17 54.84 -61.99
N LEU A 76 -90.75 55.54 -63.05
CA LEU A 76 -89.37 55.54 -63.51
C LEU A 76 -88.42 56.16 -62.48
N LYS A 77 -88.81 57.28 -61.86
CA LYS A 77 -88.06 57.92 -60.78
C LYS A 77 -87.89 56.99 -59.59
N TYR A 78 -88.96 56.31 -59.16
CA TYR A 78 -88.92 55.33 -58.08
C TYR A 78 -88.02 54.14 -58.42
N LYS A 79 -88.09 53.62 -59.66
CA LYS A 79 -87.20 52.53 -60.11
C LYS A 79 -85.74 52.94 -60.06
N MET A 80 -85.39 54.15 -60.51
CA MET A 80 -84.02 54.67 -60.43
C MET A 80 -83.56 54.86 -58.99
N GLN A 81 -84.42 55.39 -58.10
CA GLN A 81 -84.10 55.54 -56.68
C GLN A 81 -83.88 54.18 -56.00
N TYR A 82 -84.69 53.18 -56.33
CA TYR A 82 -84.52 51.82 -55.82
C TYR A 82 -83.23 51.19 -56.32
N GLN A 83 -82.90 51.34 -57.61
CA GLN A 83 -81.63 50.84 -58.16
C GLN A 83 -80.41 51.51 -57.52
N GLU A 84 -80.46 52.83 -57.27
CA GLU A 84 -79.39 53.54 -56.58
C GLU A 84 -79.27 53.11 -55.11
N LEU A 85 -80.39 52.86 -54.42
CA LEU A 85 -80.38 52.30 -53.07
C LEU A 85 -79.75 50.90 -53.05
N LEU A 86 -80.11 50.04 -54.00
CA LEU A 86 -79.55 48.70 -54.14
C LEU A 86 -78.04 48.75 -54.44
N ARG A 87 -77.62 49.68 -55.30
CA ARG A 87 -76.20 49.93 -55.59
C ARG A 87 -75.43 50.34 -54.33
N ARG A 88 -75.97 51.29 -53.55
CA ARG A 88 -75.38 51.73 -52.27
C ARG A 88 -75.34 50.61 -51.24
N TYR A 89 -76.40 49.82 -51.14
CA TYR A 89 -76.44 48.66 -50.25
C TYR A 89 -75.35 47.65 -50.61
N ASN A 90 -75.22 47.29 -51.90
CA ASN A 90 -74.20 46.36 -52.36
C ASN A 90 -72.77 46.89 -52.14
N LEU A 91 -72.55 48.19 -52.34
CA LEU A 91 -71.27 48.84 -52.02
C LEU A 91 -70.97 48.76 -50.51
N ASN A 92 -71.93 49.07 -49.66
CA ASN A 92 -71.76 48.99 -48.20
C ASN A 92 -71.48 47.56 -47.73
N VAL A 93 -72.14 46.55 -48.31
CA VAL A 93 -71.86 45.13 -48.01
C VAL A 93 -70.46 44.75 -48.45
N ALA A 94 -70.01 45.16 -49.64
CA ALA A 94 -68.66 44.90 -50.13
C ALA A 94 -67.60 45.57 -49.23
N ASP A 95 -67.83 46.81 -48.81
CA ASP A 95 -66.91 47.52 -47.90
C ASP A 95 -66.89 46.88 -46.50
N MET A 96 -68.04 46.44 -46.00
CA MET A 96 -68.12 45.69 -44.74
C MET A 96 -67.34 44.37 -44.82
N GLN A 97 -67.45 43.63 -45.93
CA GLN A 97 -66.68 42.40 -46.15
C GLN A 97 -65.17 42.67 -46.22
N ARG A 98 -64.76 43.76 -46.90
CA ARG A 98 -63.35 44.19 -46.93
C ARG A 98 -62.84 44.55 -45.53
N GLN A 99 -63.65 45.25 -44.72
CA GLN A 99 -63.30 45.57 -43.33
C GLN A 99 -63.18 44.29 -42.48
N GLN A 100 -64.08 43.33 -42.66
CA GLN A 100 -64.02 42.05 -41.95
C GLN A 100 -62.76 41.26 -42.32
N GLN A 101 -62.38 41.23 -43.60
CA GLN A 101 -61.15 40.60 -44.05
C GLN A 101 -59.91 41.31 -43.47
N ALA A 102 -59.89 42.64 -43.51
CA ALA A 102 -58.80 43.42 -42.93
C ALA A 102 -58.63 43.19 -41.41
N LEU A 103 -59.74 43.01 -40.68
CA LEU A 103 -59.70 42.64 -39.26
C LEU A 103 -59.15 41.23 -39.03
N GLN A 104 -59.50 40.26 -39.88
CA GLN A 104 -58.95 38.91 -39.80
C GLN A 104 -57.43 38.90 -40.07
N ASP A 105 -57.00 39.63 -41.10
CA ASP A 105 -55.58 39.76 -41.45
C ASP A 105 -54.80 40.44 -40.33
N LEU A 106 -55.36 41.50 -39.72
CA LEU A 106 -54.75 42.19 -38.58
C LEU A 106 -54.62 41.27 -37.36
N ASN A 107 -55.65 40.47 -37.06
CA ASN A 107 -55.60 39.50 -35.96
C ASN A 107 -54.54 38.41 -36.22
N ALA A 108 -54.44 37.91 -37.45
CA ALA A 108 -53.39 36.97 -37.84
C ALA A 108 -51.99 37.57 -37.69
N GLN A 109 -51.80 38.83 -38.07
CA GLN A 109 -50.54 39.57 -37.84
C GLN A 109 -50.24 39.71 -36.35
N GLN A 110 -51.23 40.06 -35.52
CA GLN A 110 -51.08 40.19 -34.08
C GLN A 110 -50.67 38.86 -33.42
N GLN A 111 -51.30 37.75 -33.81
CA GLN A 111 -50.93 36.41 -33.34
C GLN A 111 -49.50 36.04 -33.74
N SER A 112 -49.11 36.32 -34.99
CA SER A 112 -47.73 36.10 -35.44
C SER A 112 -46.72 36.94 -34.66
N LEU A 113 -47.04 38.20 -34.36
CA LEU A 113 -46.18 39.09 -33.59
C LEU A 113 -46.03 38.61 -32.14
N ASN A 114 -47.14 38.21 -31.50
CA ASN A 114 -47.13 37.65 -30.15
C ASN A 114 -46.27 36.38 -30.08
N LYS A 115 -46.34 35.51 -31.09
CA LYS A 115 -45.48 34.33 -31.17
C LYS A 115 -44.00 34.71 -31.28
N LYS A 116 -43.65 35.64 -32.18
CA LYS A 116 -42.26 36.14 -32.31
C LYS A 116 -41.73 36.75 -31.01
N LEU A 117 -42.59 37.44 -30.27
CA LEU A 117 -42.25 38.05 -28.98
C LEU A 117 -42.04 36.99 -27.89
N GLN A 118 -42.86 35.94 -27.85
CA GLN A 118 -42.62 34.78 -26.97
C GLN A 118 -41.30 34.06 -27.29
N ASP A 119 -41.03 33.81 -28.57
CA ASP A 119 -39.78 33.18 -29.03
C ASP A 119 -38.55 34.04 -28.66
N ALA A 120 -38.65 35.36 -28.81
CA ALA A 120 -37.60 36.31 -28.41
C ALA A 120 -37.34 36.30 -26.89
N TYR A 121 -38.39 36.22 -26.06
CA TYR A 121 -38.23 36.08 -24.62
C TYR A 121 -37.57 34.76 -24.23
N ALA A 122 -37.95 33.65 -24.87
CA ALA A 122 -37.30 32.36 -24.64
C ALA A 122 -35.81 32.39 -25.02
N LEU A 123 -35.46 33.03 -26.14
CA LEU A 123 -34.08 33.21 -26.57
C LEU A 123 -33.28 34.07 -25.58
N LEU A 124 -33.87 35.17 -25.09
CA LEU A 124 -33.24 36.04 -24.10
C LEU A 124 -32.95 35.27 -22.80
N GLU A 125 -33.90 34.47 -22.32
CA GLU A 125 -33.75 33.69 -21.10
C GLU A 125 -32.65 32.62 -21.25
N ASN A 126 -32.61 31.93 -22.40
CA ASN A 126 -31.53 31.00 -22.72
C ASN A 126 -30.16 31.70 -22.77
N THR A 127 -30.10 32.90 -23.36
CA THR A 127 -28.87 33.69 -23.43
C THR A 127 -28.39 34.12 -22.05
N LYS A 128 -29.30 34.56 -21.17
CA LYS A 128 -28.98 34.86 -19.76
C LYS A 128 -28.43 33.65 -19.02
N ARG A 129 -29.04 32.46 -19.19
CA ARG A 129 -28.54 31.20 -18.60
C ARG A 129 -27.15 30.84 -19.13
N GLN A 130 -26.91 30.99 -20.43
CA GLN A 130 -25.58 30.78 -21.00
C GLN A 130 -24.55 31.75 -20.44
N SER A 131 -24.88 33.04 -20.36
CA SER A 131 -24.00 34.06 -19.76
C SER A 131 -23.65 33.73 -18.30
N ALA A 132 -24.62 33.30 -17.49
CA ALA A 132 -24.38 32.87 -16.12
C ALA A 132 -23.45 31.64 -16.05
N ASN A 133 -23.63 30.68 -16.94
CA ASN A 133 -22.75 29.51 -17.04
C ASN A 133 -21.31 29.90 -17.43
N TYR A 134 -21.14 30.84 -18.35
CA TYR A 134 -19.81 31.35 -18.71
C TYR A 134 -19.15 32.10 -17.56
N GLN A 135 -19.91 32.91 -16.81
CA GLN A 135 -19.40 33.59 -15.62
C GLN A 135 -18.93 32.59 -14.56
N ASN A 136 -19.69 31.52 -14.33
CA ASN A 136 -19.29 30.46 -13.40
C ASN A 136 -18.03 29.75 -13.85
N LYS A 137 -17.90 29.42 -15.15
CA LYS A 137 -16.67 28.83 -15.72
C LYS A 137 -15.47 29.77 -15.59
N TYR A 138 -15.66 31.06 -15.80
CA TYR A 138 -14.63 32.08 -15.61
C TYR A 138 -14.16 32.13 -14.15
N ASN A 139 -15.07 32.22 -13.19
CA ASN A 139 -14.74 32.24 -11.76
C ASN A 139 -13.99 30.97 -11.32
N GLN A 140 -14.39 29.79 -11.83
CA GLN A 140 -13.67 28.54 -11.57
C GLN A 140 -12.25 28.54 -12.15
N ALA A 141 -12.08 29.05 -13.38
CA ALA A 141 -10.76 29.17 -14.00
C ALA A 141 -9.85 30.15 -13.22
N GLN A 142 -10.40 31.27 -12.76
CA GLN A 142 -9.68 32.24 -11.92
C GLN A 142 -9.23 31.61 -10.60
N ASN A 143 -10.11 30.89 -9.90
CA ASN A 143 -9.75 30.20 -8.66
C ASN A 143 -8.63 29.16 -8.87
N ARG A 144 -8.63 28.43 -9.99
CA ARG A 144 -7.55 27.50 -10.33
C ARG A 144 -6.22 28.22 -10.60
N CYS A 145 -6.26 29.37 -11.25
CA CYS A 145 -5.08 30.21 -11.47
C CYS A 145 -4.49 30.69 -10.13
N ASP A 146 -5.34 31.21 -9.24
CA ASP A 146 -4.91 31.70 -7.92
C ASP A 146 -4.33 30.57 -7.06
N GLN A 147 -4.94 29.38 -7.11
CA GLN A 147 -4.41 28.20 -6.43
C GLN A 147 -3.02 27.82 -6.95
N SER A 148 -2.86 27.74 -8.28
CA SER A 148 -1.58 27.41 -8.91
C SER A 148 -0.49 28.44 -8.57
N GLN A 149 -0.84 29.73 -8.50
CA GLN A 149 0.09 30.78 -8.07
C GLN A 149 0.56 30.59 -6.63
N ARG A 150 -0.33 30.21 -5.71
CA ARG A 150 0.03 29.91 -4.31
C ARG A 150 0.93 28.68 -4.20
N GLU A 151 0.64 27.63 -4.95
CA GLU A 151 1.47 26.41 -5.01
C GLU A 151 2.87 26.73 -5.55
N ASN A 152 2.97 27.52 -6.62
CA ASN A 152 4.26 27.98 -7.15
C ASN A 152 5.05 28.82 -6.13
N ALA A 153 4.40 29.71 -5.40
CA ALA A 153 5.05 30.50 -4.35
C ALA A 153 5.59 29.60 -3.21
N ALA A 154 4.82 28.58 -2.80
CA ALA A 154 5.26 27.61 -1.80
C ALA A 154 6.46 26.77 -2.28
N LEU A 155 6.44 26.33 -3.54
CA LEU A 155 7.56 25.60 -4.16
C LEU A 155 8.84 26.45 -4.24
N LEU A 156 8.73 27.74 -4.54
CA LEU A 156 9.89 28.64 -4.53
C LEU A 156 10.52 28.78 -3.14
N VAL A 157 9.71 28.84 -2.10
CA VAL A 157 10.21 28.85 -0.70
C VAL A 157 10.93 27.55 -0.38
N GLU A 158 10.37 26.41 -0.79
CA GLU A 158 10.99 25.10 -0.57
C GLU A 158 12.31 24.94 -1.33
N ILE A 159 12.39 25.41 -2.58
CA ILE A 159 13.64 25.44 -3.36
C ILE A 159 14.71 26.27 -2.64
N GLN A 160 14.36 27.43 -2.07
CA GLN A 160 15.31 28.24 -1.31
C GLN A 160 15.79 27.53 -0.03
N ARG A 161 14.89 26.81 0.65
CA ARG A 161 15.22 25.99 1.83
C ARG A 161 16.21 24.88 1.46
N LEU A 162 15.91 24.12 0.41
CA LEU A 162 16.78 23.04 -0.08
C LEU A 162 18.14 23.55 -0.54
N ARG A 163 18.22 24.72 -1.20
CA ARG A 163 19.50 25.35 -1.56
C ARG A 163 20.37 25.64 -0.33
N LYS A 164 19.78 26.11 0.77
CA LYS A 164 20.51 26.33 2.03
C LYS A 164 21.00 25.02 2.64
N GLU A 165 20.21 23.95 2.58
CA GLU A 165 20.62 22.63 3.05
C GLU A 165 21.78 22.07 2.24
N VAL A 166 21.71 22.13 0.92
CA VAL A 166 22.79 21.70 0.02
C VAL A 166 24.10 22.43 0.34
N GLN A 167 24.03 23.75 0.57
CA GLN A 167 25.21 24.52 0.95
C GLN A 167 25.79 24.05 2.30
N MET A 168 24.95 23.74 3.28
CA MET A 168 25.38 23.22 4.58
C MET A 168 26.08 21.85 4.45
N TYR A 169 25.53 20.93 3.65
CA TYR A 169 26.18 19.63 3.42
C TYR A 169 27.52 19.78 2.71
N LYS A 170 27.62 20.73 1.77
CA LYS A 170 28.89 21.02 1.10
C LYS A 170 29.98 21.43 2.09
N THR A 171 29.67 22.34 3.02
CA THR A 171 30.60 22.74 4.08
C THR A 171 30.97 21.57 4.99
N LYS A 172 30.00 20.74 5.40
CA LYS A 172 30.28 19.56 6.24
C LYS A 172 31.15 18.51 5.53
N TYR A 173 30.95 18.35 4.23
CA TYR A 173 31.76 17.46 3.42
C TYR A 173 33.20 17.98 3.31
N GLU A 174 33.39 19.27 3.08
CA GLU A 174 34.71 19.93 3.07
C GLU A 174 35.43 19.76 4.43
N ASP A 175 34.73 19.99 5.55
CA ASP A 175 35.26 19.75 6.89
C ASP A 175 35.66 18.29 7.12
N SER A 176 34.82 17.34 6.70
CA SER A 176 35.11 15.91 6.81
C SER A 176 36.34 15.52 5.98
N ASN A 177 36.47 16.06 4.76
CA ASN A 177 37.61 15.83 3.89
C ASN A 177 38.90 16.41 4.49
N ASN A 178 38.82 17.59 5.11
CA ASN A 178 39.95 18.19 5.84
C ASN A 178 40.37 17.32 7.03
N ARG A 179 39.42 16.78 7.81
CA ARG A 179 39.72 15.86 8.91
C ARG A 179 40.33 14.54 8.43
N CYS A 180 39.87 14.01 7.30
CA CYS A 180 40.46 12.82 6.69
C CYS A 180 41.92 13.07 6.25
N SER A 181 42.17 14.22 5.62
CA SER A 181 43.51 14.66 5.22
C SER A 181 44.44 14.86 6.42
N GLN A 182 43.92 15.35 7.55
CA GLN A 182 44.68 15.44 8.79
C GLN A 182 45.00 14.07 9.38
N ALA A 183 44.02 13.17 9.49
CA ALA A 183 44.23 11.83 9.99
C ALA A 183 45.24 11.03 9.15
N LYS A 184 45.30 11.30 7.84
CA LYS A 184 46.32 10.71 6.95
C LYS A 184 47.74 11.18 7.34
N ARG A 185 47.92 12.48 7.58
CA ARG A 185 49.19 13.04 8.06
C ARG A 185 49.58 12.47 9.43
N ASP A 186 48.64 12.42 10.37
CA ASP A 186 48.89 11.85 11.71
C ASP A 186 49.32 10.37 11.62
N ASN A 187 48.74 9.60 10.69
CA ASN A 187 49.16 8.21 10.44
C ASN A 187 50.57 8.11 9.85
N GLU A 188 50.95 9.01 8.94
CA GLU A 188 52.29 9.06 8.38
C GLU A 188 53.33 9.37 9.48
N ASP A 189 53.01 10.31 10.38
CA ASP A 189 53.84 10.64 11.55
C ASP A 189 53.96 9.46 12.53
N LEU A 190 52.85 8.78 12.83
CA LEU A 190 52.87 7.57 13.67
C LEU A 190 53.70 6.45 13.04
N LEU A 191 53.62 6.28 11.72
CA LEU A 191 54.43 5.31 11.00
C LEU A 191 55.93 5.62 11.13
N ALA A 192 56.29 6.91 11.03
CA ALA A 192 57.67 7.35 11.24
C ALA A 192 58.16 7.06 12.67
N ILE A 193 57.32 7.31 13.69
CA ILE A 193 57.63 6.99 15.09
C ILE A 193 57.83 5.48 15.27
N VAL A 194 56.95 4.65 14.72
CA VAL A 194 57.05 3.18 14.79
C VAL A 194 58.34 2.69 14.15
N ASN A 195 58.72 3.24 13.00
CA ASN A 195 59.97 2.87 12.33
C ASN A 195 61.20 3.23 13.16
N LYS A 196 61.20 4.42 13.81
CA LYS A 196 62.25 4.81 14.74
C LYS A 196 62.36 3.84 15.92
N LEU A 197 61.25 3.53 16.58
CA LEU A 197 61.22 2.58 17.70
C LEU A 197 61.68 1.16 17.30
N ARG A 198 61.37 0.72 16.06
CA ARG A 198 61.90 -0.55 15.53
C ARG A 198 63.42 -0.52 15.38
N SER A 199 63.98 0.58 14.89
CA SER A 199 65.44 0.76 14.80
C SER A 199 66.09 0.75 16.18
N GLU A 200 65.52 1.45 17.15
CA GLU A 200 66.02 1.46 18.54
C GLU A 200 65.97 0.05 19.15
N LYS A 201 64.85 -0.67 18.97
CA LYS A 201 64.73 -2.07 19.39
C LYS A 201 65.81 -2.96 18.78
N GLN A 202 66.10 -2.82 17.49
CA GLN A 202 67.18 -3.58 16.83
C GLN A 202 68.54 -3.25 17.46
N GLY A 203 68.81 -1.98 17.75
CA GLY A 203 70.02 -1.57 18.48
C GLY A 203 70.15 -2.23 19.85
N TYR A 204 69.07 -2.25 20.64
CA TYR A 204 69.06 -2.93 21.94
C TYR A 204 69.25 -4.45 21.83
N LEU A 205 68.64 -5.09 20.83
CA LEU A 205 68.85 -6.53 20.59
C LEU A 205 70.31 -6.85 20.25
N GLN A 206 70.96 -5.98 19.47
CA GLN A 206 72.39 -6.10 19.17
C GLN A 206 73.22 -6.04 20.46
N GLN A 207 72.94 -5.06 21.33
CA GLN A 207 73.63 -4.91 22.62
C GLN A 207 73.43 -6.13 23.54
N ILE A 208 72.22 -6.69 23.58
CA ILE A 208 71.92 -7.90 24.36
C ILE A 208 72.72 -9.10 23.84
N ASN A 209 72.79 -9.27 22.51
CA ASN A 209 73.56 -10.35 21.92
C ASN A 209 75.06 -10.21 22.23
N ASP A 210 75.61 -9.00 22.14
CA ASP A 210 77.00 -8.73 22.49
C ASP A 210 77.27 -9.01 23.98
N ALA A 211 76.36 -8.62 24.87
CA ALA A 211 76.45 -8.89 26.29
C ALA A 211 76.38 -10.41 26.58
N ASN A 212 75.49 -11.15 25.93
CA ASN A 212 75.40 -12.60 26.04
C ASN A 212 76.67 -13.29 25.54
N ASN A 213 77.23 -12.83 24.43
CA ASN A 213 78.50 -13.36 23.92
C ASN A 213 79.63 -13.14 24.92
N ARG A 214 79.72 -11.94 25.53
CA ARG A 214 80.69 -11.67 26.60
C ARG A 214 80.47 -12.56 27.82
N TYR A 215 79.22 -12.75 28.23
CA TYR A 215 78.85 -13.62 29.34
C TYR A 215 79.23 -15.08 29.05
N ASN A 216 78.95 -15.59 27.85
CA ASN A 216 79.33 -16.94 27.44
C ASN A 216 80.85 -17.13 27.45
N SER A 217 81.61 -16.16 26.91
CA SER A 217 83.07 -16.18 26.97
C SER A 217 83.59 -16.17 28.42
N GLN A 218 82.97 -15.37 29.31
CA GLN A 218 83.30 -15.38 30.74
C GLN A 218 82.95 -16.70 31.41
N SER A 219 81.78 -17.27 31.10
CA SER A 219 81.34 -18.57 31.62
C SER A 219 82.29 -19.69 31.20
N GLN A 220 82.77 -19.64 29.95
CA GLN A 220 83.78 -20.56 29.43
C GLN A 220 85.10 -20.39 30.19
N SER A 221 85.57 -19.16 30.38
CA SER A 221 86.76 -18.85 31.19
C SER A 221 86.62 -19.35 32.63
N TYR A 222 85.47 -19.15 33.25
CA TYR A 222 85.15 -19.72 34.57
C TYR A 222 85.17 -21.24 34.57
N SER A 223 84.63 -21.90 33.54
CA SER A 223 84.68 -23.35 33.40
C SER A 223 86.12 -23.85 33.29
N ASP A 224 86.97 -23.16 32.54
CA ASP A 224 88.38 -23.51 32.38
C ASP A 224 89.16 -23.28 33.68
N LEU A 225 88.92 -22.16 34.37
CA LEU A 225 89.43 -21.92 35.73
C LEU A 225 88.94 -22.97 36.73
N GLN A 226 87.71 -23.45 36.58
CA GLN A 226 87.16 -24.49 37.45
C GLN A 226 87.82 -25.85 37.17
N LYS A 227 88.08 -26.19 35.89
CA LYS A 227 88.90 -27.36 35.53
C LYS A 227 90.33 -27.22 36.05
N GLU A 228 90.92 -26.04 35.98
CA GLU A 228 92.25 -25.77 36.52
C GLU A 228 92.27 -25.91 38.04
N ARG A 229 91.30 -25.29 38.73
CA ARG A 229 91.08 -25.47 40.17
C ARG A 229 90.90 -26.94 40.51
N ASP A 230 90.14 -27.69 39.71
CA ASP A 230 89.89 -29.12 39.92
C ASP A 230 91.14 -29.96 39.65
N ALA A 231 91.95 -29.61 38.65
CA ALA A 231 93.25 -30.22 38.38
C ALA A 231 94.22 -29.94 39.53
N LEU A 232 94.25 -28.71 40.04
CA LEU A 232 95.01 -28.32 41.22
C LEU A 232 94.50 -29.01 42.48
N LEU A 233 93.20 -29.10 42.69
CA LEU A 233 92.57 -29.88 43.77
C LEU A 233 92.86 -31.36 43.60
N GLN A 234 92.96 -31.88 42.38
CA GLN A 234 93.29 -33.26 42.10
C GLN A 234 94.77 -33.51 42.34
N GLN A 235 95.64 -32.55 42.04
CA GLN A 235 97.04 -32.55 42.42
C GLN A 235 97.19 -32.47 43.95
N ASN A 236 96.45 -31.58 44.60
CA ASN A 236 96.37 -31.47 46.06
C ASN A 236 95.73 -32.69 46.70
N LYS A 237 94.81 -33.37 46.01
CA LYS A 237 94.23 -34.65 46.40
C LYS A 237 95.19 -35.77 46.13
N MET A 238 96.05 -35.72 45.12
CA MET A 238 97.12 -36.70 44.91
C MET A 238 98.16 -36.52 45.99
N LEU A 239 98.60 -35.30 46.28
CA LEU A 239 99.43 -34.95 47.44
C LEU A 239 98.76 -35.37 48.75
N SER A 240 97.50 -34.98 48.94
CA SER A 240 96.70 -35.38 50.10
C SER A 240 96.36 -36.85 50.07
N ALA A 241 96.44 -37.57 48.95
CA ALA A 241 96.29 -39.02 48.83
C ALA A 241 97.65 -39.71 48.83
N THR A 242 98.76 -39.01 48.79
CA THR A 242 100.05 -39.52 49.22
C THR A 242 100.10 -39.40 50.74
N ILE A 243 99.69 -38.25 51.29
CA ILE A 243 99.44 -38.00 52.74
C ILE A 243 98.29 -38.87 53.27
N ASN A 244 97.27 -39.11 52.45
CA ASN A 244 96.14 -39.97 52.79
C ASN A 244 96.38 -41.38 52.29
N GLU A 245 97.27 -41.78 51.38
CA GLU A 245 97.69 -43.20 51.26
C GLU A 245 98.47 -43.56 52.53
N LEU A 246 99.20 -42.59 53.07
CA LEU A 246 99.71 -42.62 54.45
C LEU A 246 98.57 -42.64 55.52
N ARG A 247 97.36 -42.10 55.25
CA ARG A 247 96.15 -42.20 56.13
C ARG A 247 95.05 -43.18 55.65
N ARG A 248 95.25 -43.94 54.57
CA ARG A 248 94.35 -44.83 53.79
C ARG A 248 95.06 -46.16 53.53
N GLN A 249 96.25 -46.32 54.09
CA GLN A 249 96.51 -47.45 54.98
C GLN A 249 95.61 -47.43 56.24
N LEU A 250 94.99 -46.29 56.59
CA LEU A 250 94.32 -46.07 57.88
C LEU A 250 92.80 -45.91 57.81
N GLN A 251 92.20 -45.77 56.63
CA GLN A 251 90.73 -45.67 56.50
C GLN A 251 90.32 -45.86 55.04
N GLU A 252 90.21 -47.12 54.62
CA GLU A 252 89.20 -47.49 53.64
C GLU A 252 87.84 -47.01 54.14
N ARG A 253 87.08 -46.25 53.33
CA ARG A 253 85.63 -46.42 53.07
C ARG A 253 84.96 -45.14 52.52
N GLN A 254 84.50 -45.28 51.27
CA GLN A 254 83.21 -44.82 50.70
C GLN A 254 83.03 -43.40 50.07
N LYS A 255 82.48 -43.42 48.82
CA LYS A 255 81.92 -42.36 47.93
C LYS A 255 80.43 -42.05 48.30
N PRO A 256 79.48 -41.51 47.46
CA PRO A 256 79.43 -40.68 46.20
C PRO A 256 78.32 -39.53 46.20
N VAL A 257 78.29 -38.50 45.30
CA VAL A 257 77.50 -38.23 44.04
C VAL A 257 76.21 -37.35 44.11
N GLU A 258 76.06 -36.49 43.07
CA GLU A 258 75.03 -35.49 42.66
C GLU A 258 73.75 -36.04 41.97
N ASN A 259 72.77 -35.17 41.68
CA ASN A 259 71.41 -35.46 41.15
C ASN A 259 70.99 -34.48 40.00
N TYR A 260 70.14 -34.94 39.06
CA TYR A 260 69.59 -34.18 37.91
C TYR A 260 68.04 -34.09 37.91
N ASP A 261 67.55 -33.16 37.08
CA ASP A 261 66.29 -32.38 37.00
C ASP A 261 64.95 -33.09 36.64
N ASP A 262 63.81 -32.50 37.04
CA ASP A 262 62.45 -33.11 37.15
C ASP A 262 61.36 -32.37 36.33
N GLY A 263 60.51 -33.10 35.60
CA GLY A 263 59.42 -32.55 34.75
C GLY A 263 58.01 -32.66 35.37
N ASN A 264 57.02 -31.95 34.81
CA ASN A 264 55.64 -31.93 35.35
C ASN A 264 54.87 -33.25 35.16
N TRP A 265 54.46 -33.86 36.29
CA TRP A 265 53.67 -35.10 36.34
C TRP A 265 52.34 -34.88 37.06
N TYR A 266 51.29 -35.59 36.63
CA TYR A 266 49.98 -35.57 37.30
C TYR A 266 49.76 -36.86 38.08
N VAL A 267 49.37 -36.75 39.36
CA VAL A 267 49.02 -37.91 40.21
C VAL A 267 47.52 -37.90 40.46
N VAL A 268 46.83 -38.95 39.99
CA VAL A 268 45.36 -39.02 40.02
C VAL A 268 44.84 -40.39 40.43
N THR A 269 43.71 -40.39 41.14
CA THR A 269 43.03 -41.61 41.59
C THR A 269 41.73 -41.83 40.81
N GLY A 270 41.62 -42.99 40.16
CA GLY A 270 40.42 -43.44 39.45
C GLY A 270 39.70 -44.57 40.19
N LYS A 271 38.35 -44.58 40.12
CA LYS A 271 37.51 -45.61 40.76
C LYS A 271 36.79 -46.46 39.70
N GLY A 272 36.90 -47.78 39.75
CA GLY A 272 36.24 -48.69 38.80
C GLY A 272 36.09 -50.11 39.35
N SER A 273 35.10 -50.85 38.84
CA SER A 273 34.87 -52.26 39.22
C SER A 273 36.03 -53.19 38.84
N ILE A 274 36.75 -52.83 37.77
CA ILE A 274 37.92 -53.55 37.26
C ILE A 274 39.13 -52.60 37.13
N PRO A 275 40.38 -53.11 37.25
CA PRO A 275 41.59 -52.29 37.18
C PRO A 275 41.67 -51.43 35.92
N ARG A 276 41.33 -52.01 34.76
CA ARG A 276 41.35 -51.31 33.47
C ARG A 276 40.38 -50.14 33.42
N GLY A 277 39.17 -50.32 33.97
CA GLY A 277 38.17 -49.26 34.08
C GLY A 277 38.57 -48.16 35.06
N ALA A 278 39.27 -48.52 36.14
CA ALA A 278 39.81 -47.55 37.10
C ALA A 278 40.95 -46.73 36.49
N ILE A 279 41.84 -47.34 35.69
CA ILE A 279 42.90 -46.65 34.95
C ILE A 279 42.33 -45.66 33.94
N ALA A 280 41.36 -46.08 33.11
CA ALA A 280 40.73 -45.19 32.12
C ALA A 280 40.05 -43.97 32.78
N ARG A 281 39.43 -44.16 33.95
CA ARG A 281 38.85 -43.06 34.73
C ARG A 281 39.91 -42.16 35.36
N ALA A 282 41.03 -42.71 35.80
CA ALA A 282 42.15 -41.93 36.32
C ALA A 282 42.75 -41.04 35.23
N TRP A 283 43.00 -41.57 34.03
CA TRP A 283 43.47 -40.80 32.88
C TRP A 283 42.54 -39.62 32.54
N ARG A 284 41.23 -39.88 32.42
CA ARG A 284 40.24 -38.83 32.18
C ARG A 284 40.25 -37.77 33.27
N LYS A 285 40.41 -38.18 34.53
CA LYS A 285 40.49 -37.25 35.65
C LYS A 285 41.74 -36.35 35.59
N ALA A 286 42.88 -36.87 35.16
CA ALA A 286 44.08 -36.06 34.91
C ALA A 286 43.86 -35.06 33.76
N MET A 287 43.22 -35.50 32.67
CA MET A 287 42.89 -34.63 31.53
C MET A 287 41.92 -33.53 31.92
N LEU A 288 40.90 -33.83 32.73
CA LEU A 288 39.96 -32.84 33.26
C LEU A 288 40.66 -31.85 34.21
N GLN A 289 41.56 -32.31 35.09
CA GLN A 289 42.35 -31.43 35.94
C GLN A 289 43.24 -30.49 35.12
N TYR A 290 43.86 -31.00 34.07
CA TYR A 290 44.66 -30.20 33.15
C TYR A 290 43.80 -29.16 32.42
N LEU A 291 42.66 -29.56 31.84
CA LEU A 291 41.75 -28.65 31.15
C LEU A 291 41.16 -27.59 32.07
N LYS A 292 40.79 -27.95 33.30
CA LYS A 292 40.28 -27.00 34.29
C LYS A 292 41.31 -25.92 34.67
N LYS A 293 42.61 -26.23 34.58
CA LYS A 293 43.69 -25.28 34.87
C LYS A 293 44.08 -24.42 33.67
N ASN A 294 43.97 -24.94 32.46
CA ASN A 294 44.54 -24.33 31.24
C ASN A 294 43.50 -23.89 30.20
N TYR A 295 42.22 -24.19 30.40
CA TYR A 295 41.11 -23.75 29.57
C TYR A 295 40.32 -22.64 30.29
N ASP A 296 39.64 -21.77 29.54
CA ASP A 296 38.83 -20.70 30.13
C ASP A 296 37.77 -21.29 31.07
N SER A 297 37.80 -20.85 32.34
CA SER A 297 36.95 -21.40 33.41
C SER A 297 35.46 -21.29 33.09
N SER A 298 35.03 -20.23 32.39
CA SER A 298 33.63 -20.03 32.01
C SER A 298 33.20 -20.99 30.91
N ASP A 299 34.06 -21.22 29.92
CA ASP A 299 33.76 -22.11 28.80
C ASP A 299 33.83 -23.60 29.20
N PHE A 300 34.75 -23.96 30.10
CA PHE A 300 34.88 -25.32 30.62
C PHE A 300 33.63 -25.74 31.41
N GLU A 301 33.18 -24.93 32.37
CA GLU A 301 31.99 -25.23 33.18
C GLU A 301 30.71 -25.34 32.34
N ALA A 302 30.60 -24.53 31.27
CA ALA A 302 29.44 -24.55 30.40
C ALA A 302 29.31 -25.84 29.57
N HIS A 303 30.43 -26.54 29.31
CA HIS A 303 30.49 -27.71 28.43
C HIS A 303 31.12 -28.95 29.08
N GLU A 304 31.24 -28.97 30.41
CA GLU A 304 31.90 -30.04 31.17
C GLU A 304 31.38 -31.44 30.76
N ASN A 305 30.06 -31.60 30.63
CA ASN A 305 29.45 -32.86 30.21
C ASN A 305 29.85 -33.29 28.78
N GLU A 306 29.93 -32.35 27.84
CA GLU A 306 30.33 -32.64 26.45
C GLU A 306 31.83 -33.00 26.38
N ILE A 307 32.66 -32.33 27.18
CA ILE A 307 34.10 -32.64 27.32
C ILE A 307 34.28 -34.03 27.94
N GLU A 308 33.53 -34.35 28.99
CA GLU A 308 33.59 -35.66 29.63
C GLU A 308 33.18 -36.79 28.68
N GLN A 309 32.15 -36.57 27.85
CA GLN A 309 31.72 -37.53 26.84
C GLN A 309 32.78 -37.71 25.76
N HIS A 310 33.33 -36.61 25.22
CA HIS A 310 34.42 -36.67 24.24
C HIS A 310 35.66 -37.38 24.78
N LEU A 311 36.02 -37.13 26.03
CA LEU A 311 37.13 -37.81 26.71
C LEU A 311 36.82 -39.28 26.99
N ALA A 312 35.56 -39.66 27.23
CA ALA A 312 35.19 -41.06 27.39
C ALA A 312 35.52 -41.88 26.14
N GLU A 313 35.33 -41.29 24.97
CA GLU A 313 35.54 -41.91 23.67
C GLU A 313 37.02 -41.83 23.21
N ASN A 314 37.71 -40.72 23.49
CA ASN A 314 38.99 -40.39 22.83
C ASN A 314 40.23 -40.31 23.76
N TRP A 315 40.11 -40.57 25.08
CA TRP A 315 41.20 -40.33 26.03
C TRP A 315 42.56 -40.98 25.68
N ARG A 316 42.56 -42.15 25.03
CA ARG A 316 43.81 -42.87 24.71
C ARG A 316 44.76 -42.05 23.83
N GLU A 317 44.20 -41.22 22.95
CA GLU A 317 44.96 -40.41 22.01
C GLU A 317 45.80 -39.32 22.66
N TYR A 318 45.44 -38.92 23.88
CA TYR A 318 46.05 -37.83 24.64
C TYR A 318 47.08 -38.31 25.66
N THR A 319 47.42 -39.59 25.66
CA THR A 319 48.39 -40.18 26.61
C THR A 319 49.82 -40.12 26.06
N ILE A 320 50.80 -39.85 26.92
CA ILE A 320 52.23 -40.02 26.61
C ILE A 320 52.70 -41.35 27.24
N GLY A 321 53.15 -42.28 26.40
CA GLY A 321 53.49 -43.65 26.80
C GLY A 321 52.36 -44.65 26.57
N SER A 322 52.45 -45.83 27.20
CA SER A 322 51.47 -46.90 27.03
C SER A 322 50.22 -46.66 27.89
N ALA A 323 49.08 -46.36 27.24
CA ALA A 323 47.80 -46.08 27.91
C ALA A 323 47.34 -47.20 28.87
N ASP A 324 47.62 -48.46 28.53
CA ASP A 324 47.27 -49.64 29.34
C ASP A 324 48.32 -49.94 30.44
N LYS A 325 49.46 -49.25 30.47
CA LYS A 325 50.55 -49.45 31.45
C LYS A 325 51.04 -48.11 32.05
N PRO A 326 50.18 -47.35 32.76
CA PRO A 326 50.61 -46.13 33.43
C PRO A 326 51.54 -46.45 34.61
N GLN A 327 52.29 -45.45 35.10
CA GLN A 327 53.06 -45.61 36.33
C GLN A 327 52.10 -45.70 37.53
N ILE A 328 51.98 -46.90 38.11
CA ILE A 328 51.08 -47.15 39.23
C ILE A 328 51.76 -46.70 40.52
N VAL A 329 51.20 -45.68 41.16
CA VAL A 329 51.65 -45.18 42.47
C VAL A 329 50.99 -45.99 43.59
N LYS A 330 49.71 -46.32 43.44
CA LYS A 330 49.00 -47.22 44.37
C LYS A 330 48.27 -48.30 43.58
N ARG A 331 48.56 -49.56 43.91
CA ARG A 331 47.93 -50.74 43.31
C ARG A 331 46.42 -50.72 43.50
N PHE A 332 45.72 -51.38 42.59
CA PHE A 332 44.27 -51.43 42.60
C PHE A 332 43.75 -52.10 43.89
N ASN A 333 43.10 -51.32 44.74
CA ASN A 333 42.55 -51.78 46.01
C ASN A 333 41.20 -51.09 46.27
N ARG A 334 40.22 -51.82 46.80
CA ARG A 334 38.85 -51.33 47.07
C ARG A 334 38.25 -50.56 45.88
N ARG A 335 38.43 -51.08 44.66
CA ARG A 335 37.95 -50.48 43.40
C ARG A 335 38.63 -49.14 43.04
N GLN A 336 39.82 -48.83 43.57
CA GLN A 336 40.55 -47.59 43.30
C GLN A 336 41.99 -47.87 42.87
N ILE A 337 42.53 -47.06 41.95
CA ILE A 337 43.94 -47.08 41.55
C ILE A 337 44.48 -45.65 41.50
N THR A 338 45.71 -45.43 41.95
CA THR A 338 46.39 -44.14 41.80
C THR A 338 47.53 -44.29 40.81
N ILE A 339 47.55 -43.43 39.79
CA ILE A 339 48.54 -43.44 38.72
C ILE A 339 49.21 -42.09 38.60
N ARG A 340 50.50 -42.11 38.21
CA ARG A 340 51.28 -40.94 37.80
C ARG A 340 51.33 -40.94 36.28
N VAL A 341 50.91 -39.84 35.67
CA VAL A 341 50.68 -39.77 34.22
C VAL A 341 51.16 -38.47 33.61
N ARG A 342 51.46 -38.53 32.32
CA ARG A 342 51.83 -37.40 31.47
C ARG A 342 50.91 -37.34 30.27
N ILE A 343 50.44 -36.14 29.93
CA ILE A 343 49.37 -35.90 28.95
C ILE A 343 49.99 -35.18 27.74
N LYS A 344 49.48 -35.46 26.54
CA LYS A 344 49.77 -34.67 25.32
C LYS A 344 48.97 -33.37 25.36
N GLU A 345 49.48 -32.43 26.13
CA GLU A 345 48.87 -31.13 26.45
C GLU A 345 48.37 -30.37 25.21
N ASP A 346 49.25 -30.14 24.22
CA ASP A 346 48.90 -29.38 23.02
C ASP A 346 47.82 -30.03 22.16
N LYS A 347 47.90 -31.36 21.99
CA LYS A 347 46.90 -32.11 21.20
C LYS A 347 45.53 -32.07 21.89
N LEU A 348 45.50 -32.28 23.20
CA LEU A 348 44.27 -32.23 23.99
C LEU A 348 43.62 -30.84 23.92
N LEU A 349 44.39 -29.76 24.08
CA LEU A 349 43.86 -28.40 23.95
C LEU A 349 43.33 -28.13 22.54
N LYS A 350 44.07 -28.56 21.51
CA LYS A 350 43.68 -28.33 20.11
C LYS A 350 42.37 -29.04 19.75
N ASP A 351 42.21 -30.31 20.13
CA ASP A 351 41.01 -31.08 19.80
C ASP A 351 39.79 -30.59 20.57
N ILE A 352 39.95 -30.20 21.84
CA ILE A 352 38.88 -29.60 22.64
C ILE A 352 38.49 -28.23 22.06
N ARG A 353 39.45 -27.39 21.67
CA ARG A 353 39.16 -26.14 20.96
C ARG A 353 38.41 -26.42 19.65
N TYR A 354 38.83 -27.41 18.87
CA TYR A 354 38.18 -27.77 17.61
C TYR A 354 36.74 -28.27 17.79
N LEU A 355 36.47 -29.07 18.84
CA LEU A 355 35.12 -29.52 19.19
C LEU A 355 34.17 -28.32 19.39
N PHE A 356 34.66 -27.26 20.03
CA PHE A 356 33.90 -26.04 20.28
C PHE A 356 33.91 -25.06 19.11
N ASP A 357 34.99 -24.94 18.36
CA ASP A 357 35.09 -24.09 17.17
C ASP A 357 34.20 -24.60 16.04
N LYS A 358 34.11 -25.91 15.84
CA LYS A 358 33.13 -26.51 14.92
C LYS A 358 31.69 -26.19 15.33
N THR A 359 31.44 -26.07 16.64
CA THR A 359 30.12 -25.74 17.19
C THR A 359 29.84 -24.23 17.13
N ARG A 360 30.85 -23.38 17.36
CA ARG A 360 30.76 -21.91 17.27
C ARG A 360 30.72 -21.42 15.82
N SER A 361 31.42 -22.07 14.88
CA SER A 361 31.49 -21.64 13.47
C SER A 361 30.13 -21.52 12.77
N LYS A 362 29.13 -22.32 13.17
CA LYS A 362 27.76 -22.24 12.61
C LYS A 362 26.96 -21.03 13.12
N LEU A 363 27.32 -20.49 14.29
CA LEU A 363 26.68 -19.34 14.92
C LEU A 363 27.47 -18.05 14.66
N LYS A 364 28.80 -18.17 14.55
CA LYS A 364 29.75 -17.09 14.30
C LYS A 364 29.47 -16.46 12.94
N GLY A 365 29.07 -15.19 12.96
CA GLY A 365 28.69 -14.42 11.78
C GLY A 365 27.18 -14.32 11.55
N MET A 366 26.35 -15.11 12.26
CA MET A 366 24.91 -14.92 12.24
C MET A 366 24.56 -13.59 12.92
N ARG A 367 23.91 -12.70 12.18
CA ARG A 367 23.49 -11.40 12.67
C ARG A 367 22.09 -11.52 13.25
N VAL A 368 21.96 -11.19 14.53
CA VAL A 368 20.71 -11.37 15.29
C VAL A 368 20.27 -10.04 15.87
N ALA A 369 18.98 -9.74 15.77
CA ALA A 369 18.37 -8.61 16.44
C ALA A 369 17.43 -9.08 17.54
N LEU A 370 17.56 -8.49 18.73
CA LEU A 370 16.67 -8.72 19.86
C LEU A 370 15.59 -7.63 19.86
N ILE A 371 14.32 -8.03 19.87
CA ILE A 371 13.15 -7.14 19.85
C ILE A 371 12.32 -7.41 21.10
N ALA A 372 11.86 -6.39 21.81
CA ALA A 372 10.88 -6.56 22.89
C ALA A 372 9.55 -5.94 22.55
N GLU A 373 8.49 -6.61 23.03
CA GLU A 373 7.12 -6.15 22.82
C GLU A 373 6.86 -4.81 23.53
N ARG A 374 6.17 -3.90 22.81
CA ARG A 374 5.98 -2.49 23.18
C ARG A 374 5.20 -2.38 24.49
N GLY A 375 5.85 -1.77 25.48
CA GLY A 375 5.30 -1.28 26.73
C GLY A 375 6.41 -0.48 27.40
N SER A 376 6.08 0.62 28.06
CA SER A 376 6.99 1.59 28.69
C SER A 376 8.23 0.95 29.33
N PHE A 377 9.36 1.63 29.30
CA PHE A 377 10.65 1.15 29.83
C PHE A 377 10.50 0.72 31.30
N HIS A 378 10.51 -0.59 31.55
CA HIS A 378 10.63 -1.17 32.88
C HIS A 378 12.06 -1.68 33.04
N SER A 379 12.69 -1.42 34.19
CA SER A 379 14.05 -1.88 34.54
C SER A 379 14.27 -3.38 34.33
N ASP A 380 13.18 -4.13 34.34
CA ASP A 380 13.14 -5.58 34.22
C ASP A 380 13.43 -6.06 32.78
N LYS A 381 12.95 -5.31 31.78
CA LYS A 381 13.25 -5.60 30.37
C LYS A 381 14.72 -5.35 30.07
N ASP A 382 15.32 -4.29 30.63
CA ASP A 382 16.73 -3.96 30.40
C ASP A 382 17.65 -5.05 30.97
N VAL A 383 17.37 -5.56 32.18
CA VAL A 383 18.13 -6.68 32.76
C VAL A 383 18.05 -7.94 31.90
N MET A 384 16.87 -8.22 31.32
CA MET A 384 16.71 -9.33 30.37
C MET A 384 17.55 -9.12 29.11
N PHE A 385 17.47 -7.92 28.51
CA PHE A 385 18.23 -7.58 27.31
C PHE A 385 19.73 -7.66 27.53
N ASP A 386 20.25 -6.99 28.55
CA ASP A 386 21.68 -6.98 28.86
C ASP A 386 22.19 -8.42 29.03
N THR A 387 21.47 -9.22 29.81
CA THR A 387 21.85 -10.62 30.05
C THR A 387 21.84 -11.46 28.77
N LEU A 388 20.83 -11.30 27.91
CA LEU A 388 20.74 -12.03 26.65
C LEU A 388 21.72 -11.52 25.61
N GLN A 389 21.96 -10.22 25.54
CA GLN A 389 22.89 -9.58 24.62
C GLN A 389 24.32 -9.97 24.96
N ASP A 390 24.69 -9.97 26.24
CA ASP A 390 26.00 -10.43 26.71
C ASP A 390 26.22 -11.90 26.36
N LYS A 391 25.22 -12.76 26.62
CA LYS A 391 25.38 -14.21 26.39
C LYS A 391 25.28 -14.60 24.92
N LEU A 392 24.33 -14.06 24.17
CA LEU A 392 24.24 -14.33 22.73
C LEU A 392 25.38 -13.66 21.96
N GLY A 393 25.89 -12.51 22.42
CA GLY A 393 27.02 -11.80 21.82
C GLY A 393 28.34 -12.59 21.85
N GLN A 394 28.45 -13.59 22.72
CA GLN A 394 29.58 -14.52 22.73
C GLN A 394 29.57 -15.47 21.53
N ASP A 395 28.38 -15.80 21.00
CA ASP A 395 28.20 -16.79 19.94
C ASP A 395 27.74 -16.17 18.60
N MET A 396 27.17 -14.96 18.62
CA MET A 396 26.46 -14.31 17.51
C MET A 396 26.79 -12.82 17.42
N VAL A 397 26.59 -12.22 16.25
CA VAL A 397 26.74 -10.76 16.08
C VAL A 397 25.41 -10.10 16.41
N ILE A 398 25.29 -9.57 17.63
CA ILE A 398 24.08 -8.85 18.06
C ILE A 398 24.06 -7.47 17.43
N ARG A 399 23.00 -7.18 16.69
CA ARG A 399 22.67 -5.83 16.20
C ARG A 399 21.62 -5.26 17.14
N ASP A 400 22.08 -4.44 18.08
CA ASP A 400 21.18 -3.69 18.94
C ASP A 400 20.49 -2.59 18.10
N LEU A 401 19.22 -2.84 17.78
CA LEU A 401 18.38 -1.93 17.01
C LEU A 401 18.21 -0.57 17.71
N ARG A 402 18.28 -0.52 19.05
CA ARG A 402 18.17 0.74 19.80
C ARG A 402 19.47 1.51 19.78
N ALA A 403 20.61 0.84 19.94
CA ALA A 403 21.91 1.49 19.79
C ALA A 403 22.07 2.01 18.36
N ILE A 404 21.63 1.25 17.35
CA ILE A 404 21.63 1.71 15.95
C ILE A 404 20.69 2.90 15.79
N ASP A 405 19.42 2.85 16.22
CA ASP A 405 18.49 3.98 16.10
C ASP A 405 19.01 5.25 16.83
N ARG A 406 19.61 5.10 18.02
CA ARG A 406 20.20 6.22 18.78
C ARG A 406 21.46 6.78 18.13
N LEU A 407 22.36 5.91 17.66
CA LEU A 407 23.59 6.30 16.98
C LEU A 407 23.26 6.94 15.64
N MET A 408 22.21 6.48 14.95
CA MET A 408 21.69 7.06 13.71
C MET A 408 21.01 8.40 13.95
N LYS A 409 20.20 8.56 15.02
CA LYS A 409 19.67 9.88 15.41
C LYS A 409 20.79 10.88 15.70
N LYS A 410 21.87 10.42 16.34
CA LYS A 410 23.07 11.23 16.58
C LYS A 410 23.86 11.50 15.30
N GLU A 411 24.05 10.52 14.41
CA GLU A 411 24.73 10.70 13.13
C GLU A 411 23.94 11.62 12.19
N ALA A 412 22.61 11.48 12.11
CA ALA A 412 21.75 12.39 11.36
C ALA A 412 21.84 13.82 11.91
N GLN A 413 21.83 13.98 13.24
CA GLN A 413 22.07 15.27 13.91
C GLN A 413 23.48 15.83 13.61
N MET A 414 24.53 15.01 13.68
CA MET A 414 25.91 15.43 13.41
C MET A 414 26.14 15.79 11.94
N LEU A 415 25.58 15.01 11.01
CA LEU A 415 25.66 15.23 9.57
C LEU A 415 24.72 16.34 9.09
N GLY A 416 23.85 16.87 9.96
CA GLY A 416 22.90 17.95 9.61
C GLY A 416 21.89 17.49 8.57
N LEU A 417 21.63 16.18 8.54
CA LEU A 417 20.63 15.61 7.68
C LEU A 417 19.27 16.13 8.14
N SER A 418 18.63 16.96 7.32
CA SER A 418 17.29 17.46 7.59
C SER A 418 16.33 16.29 7.75
N ALA A 419 15.23 16.52 8.45
CA ALA A 419 14.23 15.52 8.83
C ALA A 419 13.60 14.72 7.66
N GLY A 420 14.04 14.93 6.40
CA GLY A 420 13.62 14.22 5.20
C GLY A 420 14.56 13.11 4.70
N ALA A 421 15.77 12.92 5.26
CA ALA A 421 16.58 11.74 4.94
C ALA A 421 15.96 10.53 5.65
N ASP A 422 15.03 9.83 4.97
CA ASP A 422 14.17 8.82 5.56
C ASP A 422 14.99 7.76 6.34
N PRO A 423 15.04 7.86 7.68
CA PRO A 423 15.83 6.94 8.50
C PRO A 423 15.35 5.50 8.27
N SER A 424 14.09 5.34 7.87
CA SER A 424 13.44 4.08 7.54
C SER A 424 14.14 3.35 6.39
N ALA A 425 14.57 4.06 5.34
CA ALA A 425 15.24 3.45 4.19
C ALA A 425 16.65 2.92 4.52
N TYR A 426 17.37 3.61 5.41
CA TYR A 426 18.71 3.17 5.84
C TYR A 426 18.65 2.10 6.94
N VAL A 427 17.67 2.22 7.84
CA VAL A 427 17.30 1.16 8.80
C VAL A 427 16.89 -0.10 8.06
N ALA A 428 16.12 -0.01 6.96
CA ALA A 428 15.76 -1.14 6.11
C ALA A 428 17.00 -1.81 5.49
N ARG A 429 17.98 -1.05 4.97
CA ARG A 429 19.24 -1.62 4.44
C ARG A 429 20.07 -2.33 5.51
N LYS A 430 20.12 -1.81 6.74
CA LYS A 430 20.80 -2.49 7.87
C LYS A 430 19.97 -3.62 8.46
N PHE A 431 18.64 -3.56 8.34
CA PHE A 431 17.74 -4.69 8.60
C PHE A 431 18.04 -5.80 7.61
N ASN A 432 18.23 -5.55 6.31
CA ASN A 432 18.56 -6.60 5.33
C ASN A 432 19.86 -7.37 5.64
N GLN A 433 20.67 -6.84 6.57
CA GLN A 433 21.86 -7.50 7.08
C GLN A 433 21.61 -8.41 8.29
N VAL A 434 20.43 -8.38 8.91
CA VAL A 434 20.07 -9.25 10.04
C VAL A 434 19.44 -10.53 9.50
N ASN A 435 19.91 -11.67 10.02
CA ASN A 435 19.44 -12.99 9.61
C ASN A 435 18.22 -13.42 10.43
N LEU A 436 18.25 -13.15 11.74
CA LEU A 436 17.30 -13.68 12.71
C LEU A 436 16.79 -12.58 13.64
N LEU A 437 15.47 -12.45 13.72
CA LEU A 437 14.76 -11.60 14.66
C LEU A 437 14.31 -12.44 15.85
N ILE A 438 14.66 -12.04 17.07
CA ILE A 438 14.23 -12.71 18.30
C ILE A 438 13.36 -11.75 19.09
N TYR A 439 12.06 -12.05 19.12
CA TYR A 439 11.08 -11.32 19.92
C TYR A 439 11.05 -11.89 21.34
N LEU A 440 11.13 -11.00 22.31
CA LEU A 440 11.24 -11.28 23.73
C LEU A 440 10.18 -10.52 24.50
N ASP A 441 9.60 -11.19 25.48
CA ASP A 441 8.70 -10.57 26.45
C ASP A 441 8.98 -11.18 27.83
N VAL A 442 8.87 -10.36 28.88
CA VAL A 442 9.13 -10.79 30.25
C VAL A 442 8.09 -10.22 31.20
N GLU A 443 7.54 -11.11 32.01
CA GLU A 443 6.57 -10.80 33.05
C GLU A 443 7.12 -11.28 34.40
N THR A 444 7.06 -10.42 35.42
CA THR A 444 7.40 -10.82 36.79
C THR A 444 6.16 -10.82 37.67
N ARG A 445 6.07 -11.78 38.58
CA ARG A 445 5.01 -11.88 39.59
C ARG A 445 5.61 -12.24 40.94
N ILE A 446 5.05 -11.73 42.02
CA ILE A 446 5.41 -12.11 43.38
C ILE A 446 4.33 -13.06 43.88
N VAL A 447 4.74 -14.22 44.40
CA VAL A 447 3.85 -15.21 44.98
C VAL A 447 4.35 -15.51 46.39
N ARG A 448 3.45 -15.53 47.36
CA ARG A 448 3.77 -15.89 48.74
C ARG A 448 3.83 -17.42 48.84
N ASP A 449 5.01 -17.95 49.13
CA ASP A 449 5.25 -19.35 49.41
C ASP A 449 5.13 -19.59 50.94
N PRO A 450 4.37 -20.61 51.40
CA PRO A 450 4.18 -20.89 52.82
C PRO A 450 5.49 -21.16 53.58
N TYR A 451 6.51 -21.69 52.91
CA TYR A 451 7.77 -22.13 53.51
C TYR A 451 8.94 -21.20 53.20
N ALA A 452 8.96 -20.60 52.00
CA ALA A 452 10.05 -19.75 51.54
C ALA A 452 9.77 -18.23 51.61
N GLY A 453 8.57 -17.84 52.06
CA GLY A 453 8.14 -16.44 52.12
C GLY A 453 7.78 -15.87 50.76
N ASN A 454 7.91 -14.54 50.57
CA ASN A 454 7.61 -13.94 49.27
C ASN A 454 8.68 -14.34 48.24
N MET A 455 8.25 -15.04 47.20
CA MET A 455 9.07 -15.53 46.09
C MET A 455 8.77 -14.73 44.83
N VAL A 456 9.81 -14.33 44.11
CA VAL A 456 9.68 -13.70 42.80
C VAL A 456 9.77 -14.76 41.71
N TYR A 457 8.80 -14.70 40.81
CA TYR A 457 8.73 -15.50 39.61
C TYR A 457 8.87 -14.62 38.38
N ALA A 458 9.73 -15.00 37.44
CA ALA A 458 9.83 -14.40 36.12
C ALA A 458 9.36 -15.41 35.06
N THR A 459 8.60 -14.94 34.09
CA THR A 459 8.21 -15.67 32.89
C THR A 459 8.73 -14.93 31.69
N MET A 460 9.48 -15.60 30.83
CA MET A 460 9.95 -15.02 29.58
C MET A 460 9.39 -15.81 28.40
N ARG A 461 8.82 -15.09 27.45
CA ARG A 461 8.34 -15.60 26.17
C ARG A 461 9.36 -15.24 25.11
N CYS A 462 9.69 -16.19 24.24
CA CYS A 462 10.66 -16.02 23.18
C CYS A 462 10.10 -16.57 21.87
N ARG A 463 10.28 -15.80 20.80
CA ARG A 463 9.89 -16.16 19.43
C ARG A 463 11.02 -15.80 18.46
N GLY A 464 11.54 -16.79 17.72
CA GLY A 464 12.58 -16.59 16.71
C GLY A 464 11.99 -16.60 15.31
N VAL A 465 12.30 -15.59 14.50
CA VAL A 465 11.78 -15.40 13.15
C VAL A 465 12.94 -15.15 12.19
N TRP A 466 13.03 -15.91 11.11
CA TRP A 466 13.97 -15.62 10.03
C TRP A 466 13.53 -14.36 9.31
N GLN A 467 14.41 -13.36 9.19
CA GLN A 467 13.96 -12.05 8.71
C GLN A 467 13.53 -12.10 7.24
N GLN A 468 14.38 -12.67 6.38
CA GLN A 468 14.17 -12.67 4.94
C GLN A 468 12.85 -13.35 4.56
N THR A 469 12.56 -14.48 5.19
CA THR A 469 11.36 -15.28 4.88
C THR A 469 10.17 -14.99 5.78
N ALA A 470 10.34 -14.17 6.83
CA ALA A 470 9.40 -14.04 7.95
C ALA A 470 9.02 -15.38 8.61
N GLN A 471 9.82 -16.45 8.42
CA GLN A 471 9.50 -17.77 8.93
C GLN A 471 9.68 -17.85 10.44
N GLU A 472 8.66 -18.29 11.17
CA GLU A 472 8.80 -18.63 12.59
C GLU A 472 9.55 -19.95 12.75
N LEU A 473 10.72 -19.88 13.40
CA LEU A 473 11.58 -21.03 13.62
C LEU A 473 11.25 -21.72 14.95
N TRP A 474 11.03 -20.93 16.01
CA TRP A 474 10.64 -21.47 17.31
C TRP A 474 9.85 -20.44 18.12
N LYS A 475 8.99 -20.97 19.00
CA LYS A 475 8.29 -20.21 20.03
C LYS A 475 8.26 -21.02 21.32
N PHE A 476 8.62 -20.40 22.43
CA PHE A 476 8.55 -21.05 23.73
C PHE A 476 8.41 -20.05 24.88
N GLN A 477 8.00 -20.56 26.03
CA GLN A 477 7.90 -19.84 27.29
C GLN A 477 8.73 -20.54 28.36
N ILE A 478 9.44 -19.76 29.18
CA ILE A 478 10.24 -20.24 30.31
C ILE A 478 9.78 -19.50 31.55
N THR A 479 9.41 -20.24 32.60
CA THR A 479 8.93 -19.67 33.86
C THR A 479 9.81 -20.18 35.00
N SER A 480 10.33 -19.29 35.84
CA SER A 480 10.99 -19.68 37.08
C SER A 480 10.02 -20.46 37.98
N GLY A 481 10.52 -21.39 38.79
CA GLY A 481 9.70 -22.37 39.53
C GLY A 481 9.38 -23.64 38.75
N LYS A 482 9.35 -23.59 37.41
CA LYS A 482 9.24 -24.81 36.56
C LYS A 482 10.60 -25.20 35.98
N THR A 483 11.25 -24.25 35.31
CA THR A 483 12.44 -24.51 34.48
C THR A 483 13.66 -23.69 34.92
N ALA A 484 13.49 -22.72 35.80
CA ALA A 484 14.55 -21.91 36.37
C ALA A 484 14.31 -21.72 37.88
N LYS A 485 15.33 -21.46 38.68
CA LYS A 485 15.16 -21.28 40.14
C LYS A 485 14.42 -19.97 40.45
N PRO A 486 13.31 -19.97 41.21
CA PRO A 486 12.68 -18.75 41.71
C PRO A 486 13.56 -18.12 42.80
N VAL A 487 13.32 -16.85 43.12
CA VAL A 487 14.20 -16.08 44.04
C VAL A 487 13.40 -15.54 45.22
N ALA A 488 13.81 -15.87 46.44
CA ALA A 488 13.21 -15.34 47.66
C ALA A 488 13.55 -13.86 47.85
N ILE A 489 12.61 -13.07 48.37
CA ILE A 489 12.76 -11.62 48.64
C ILE A 489 13.68 -11.33 49.86
N GLN A 490 14.34 -12.34 50.43
CA GLN A 490 15.15 -12.19 51.65
C GLN A 490 16.55 -11.57 51.43
N TYR A 491 17.09 -11.57 50.20
CA TYR A 491 18.54 -11.36 50.01
C TYR A 491 18.99 -9.93 49.63
N ARG A 492 18.19 -9.12 48.90
CA ARG A 492 18.59 -7.79 48.38
C ARG A 492 17.43 -6.82 48.13
N GLY A 493 16.32 -6.99 48.85
CA GLY A 493 15.07 -6.26 48.59
C GLY A 493 14.35 -6.72 47.30
N ARG A 494 13.11 -6.26 47.13
CA ARG A 494 12.20 -6.68 46.04
C ARG A 494 12.82 -6.55 44.65
N LYS A 495 13.50 -5.43 44.38
CA LYS A 495 14.11 -5.12 43.07
C LYS A 495 15.27 -6.06 42.74
N GLY A 496 16.15 -6.36 43.70
CA GLY A 496 17.26 -7.30 43.50
C GLY A 496 16.79 -8.73 43.24
N ALA A 497 15.75 -9.17 43.94
CA ALA A 497 15.14 -10.49 43.72
C ALA A 497 14.49 -10.61 42.33
N MET A 498 13.82 -9.55 41.85
CA MET A 498 13.26 -9.46 40.50
C MET A 498 14.35 -9.56 39.42
N GLN A 499 15.40 -8.75 39.53
CA GLN A 499 16.51 -8.80 38.57
C GLN A 499 17.18 -10.17 38.53
N GLN A 500 17.39 -10.82 39.67
CA GLN A 500 17.99 -12.15 39.70
C GLN A 500 17.07 -13.23 39.11
N ALA A 501 15.75 -13.16 39.36
CA ALA A 501 14.79 -14.08 38.76
C ALA A 501 14.77 -13.96 37.23
N ILE A 502 14.83 -12.72 36.71
CA ILE A 502 14.92 -12.44 35.27
C ILE A 502 16.22 -13.00 34.69
N LYS A 503 17.37 -12.75 35.33
CA LYS A 503 18.67 -13.30 34.92
C LYS A 503 18.64 -14.82 34.80
N ASN A 504 18.05 -15.50 35.79
CA ASN A 504 17.93 -16.96 35.79
C ASN A 504 17.13 -17.46 34.58
N VAL A 505 16.02 -16.81 34.25
CA VAL A 505 15.17 -17.19 33.11
C VAL A 505 15.83 -16.84 31.77
N ALA A 506 16.49 -15.69 31.68
CA ALA A 506 17.26 -15.28 30.50
C ALA A 506 18.39 -16.26 30.18
N LEU A 507 19.13 -16.76 31.18
CA LEU A 507 20.18 -17.75 30.99
C LEU A 507 19.65 -19.08 30.42
N VAL A 508 18.50 -19.55 30.92
CA VAL A 508 17.87 -20.78 30.41
C VAL A 508 17.38 -20.57 28.98
N ALA A 509 16.86 -19.39 28.67
CA ALA A 509 16.43 -19.06 27.32
C ALA A 509 17.58 -18.95 26.34
N TYR A 510 18.70 -18.33 26.72
CA TYR A 510 19.93 -18.33 25.93
C TYR A 510 20.31 -19.75 25.51
N LYS A 511 20.38 -20.68 26.46
CA LYS A 511 20.70 -22.09 26.18
C LYS A 511 19.72 -22.71 25.19
N LYS A 512 18.42 -22.41 25.35
CA LYS A 512 17.37 -22.92 24.45
C LYS A 512 17.42 -22.29 23.06
N ILE A 513 17.65 -20.98 22.95
CA ILE A 513 17.84 -20.27 21.67
C ILE A 513 19.05 -20.87 20.94
N ARG A 514 20.20 -21.00 21.63
CA ARG A 514 21.41 -21.58 21.06
C ARG A 514 21.17 -22.99 20.51
N ALA A 515 20.47 -23.83 21.25
CA ALA A 515 20.12 -25.18 20.81
C ALA A 515 19.15 -25.17 19.59
N GLN A 516 18.15 -24.29 19.60
CA GLN A 516 17.18 -24.17 18.51
C GLN A 516 17.82 -23.67 17.21
N VAL A 517 18.62 -22.60 17.29
CA VAL A 517 19.38 -22.04 16.16
C VAL A 517 20.32 -23.08 15.58
N ARG A 518 21.01 -23.85 16.43
CA ARG A 518 21.88 -24.96 16.01
C ARG A 518 21.12 -26.03 15.23
N SER A 519 19.90 -26.36 15.66
CA SER A 519 19.10 -27.41 15.04
C SER A 519 18.47 -26.99 13.71
N ARG A 520 18.33 -25.67 13.44
CA ARG A 520 17.57 -25.10 12.31
C ARG A 520 16.17 -25.73 12.15
N LYS A 521 15.58 -26.21 13.23
CA LYS A 521 14.23 -26.78 13.20
C LYS A 521 13.22 -25.65 13.05
N THR A 522 12.27 -25.87 12.17
CA THR A 522 11.19 -24.96 11.83
C THR A 522 9.95 -25.40 12.60
N VAL A 523 9.03 -24.48 12.90
CA VAL A 523 7.75 -24.86 13.53
C VAL A 523 6.87 -25.66 12.57
N LEU A 524 7.05 -25.47 11.26
CA LEU A 524 6.31 -26.19 10.24
C LEU A 524 6.71 -27.68 10.20
N PRO A 525 5.73 -28.60 10.13
CA PRO A 525 5.99 -30.03 9.93
C PRO A 525 6.74 -30.30 8.63
N ASP A 526 7.43 -31.44 8.55
CA ASP A 526 8.08 -31.87 7.31
C ASP A 526 7.05 -31.95 6.16
N ASN A 527 7.45 -31.47 4.98
CA ASN A 527 6.63 -31.40 3.77
C ASN A 527 5.45 -30.39 3.82
N VAL A 528 5.47 -29.46 4.79
CA VAL A 528 4.56 -28.31 4.85
C VAL A 528 5.34 -27.03 4.57
N TYR A 529 4.84 -26.24 3.63
CA TYR A 529 5.45 -25.01 3.15
C TYR A 529 4.48 -23.84 3.31
N GLU A 530 5.02 -22.65 3.51
CA GLU A 530 4.29 -21.39 3.39
C GLU A 530 4.75 -20.71 2.09
N LEU A 531 3.88 -20.69 1.09
CA LEU A 531 4.12 -19.97 -0.16
C LEU A 531 3.66 -18.54 0.05
N LYS A 532 4.59 -17.59 -0.01
CA LYS A 532 4.33 -16.18 0.23
C LYS A 532 4.55 -15.39 -1.05
N PHE A 533 3.54 -14.64 -1.44
CA PHE A 533 3.50 -13.85 -2.66
C PHE A 533 3.50 -12.37 -2.25
N VAL A 534 4.52 -11.61 -2.67
CA VAL A 534 4.75 -10.23 -2.23
C VAL A 534 4.75 -9.28 -3.44
N ASN A 535 4.28 -8.03 -3.28
CA ASN A 535 4.35 -6.96 -4.31
C ASN A 535 3.60 -7.24 -5.62
N LEU A 536 2.55 -8.07 -5.60
CA LEU A 536 1.87 -8.52 -6.82
C LEU A 536 0.67 -7.66 -7.25
N GLY A 537 0.32 -6.61 -6.48
CA GLY A 537 -0.71 -5.63 -6.85
C GLY A 537 -2.01 -6.26 -7.37
N SER A 538 -2.39 -5.92 -8.60
CA SER A 538 -3.59 -6.41 -9.29
C SER A 538 -3.52 -7.88 -9.74
N LYS A 539 -2.32 -8.49 -9.79
CA LYS A 539 -2.10 -9.87 -10.26
C LYS A 539 -2.51 -10.95 -9.24
N LYS A 540 -2.99 -10.54 -8.05
CA LYS A 540 -3.44 -11.44 -6.96
C LYS A 540 -4.45 -12.50 -7.41
N ARG A 541 -5.41 -12.13 -8.27
CA ARG A 541 -6.47 -13.05 -8.72
C ARG A 541 -5.90 -14.23 -9.52
N ARG A 542 -5.05 -13.92 -10.49
CA ARG A 542 -4.39 -14.92 -11.34
C ARG A 542 -3.51 -15.90 -10.55
N ILE A 543 -2.85 -15.43 -9.49
CA ILE A 543 -2.11 -16.33 -8.59
C ILE A 543 -3.05 -17.23 -7.78
N MET A 544 -4.21 -16.71 -7.34
CA MET A 544 -5.20 -17.57 -6.67
C MET A 544 -5.70 -18.67 -7.62
N ASP A 545 -5.85 -18.36 -8.90
CA ASP A 545 -6.23 -19.33 -9.95
C ASP A 545 -5.09 -20.35 -10.16
N ALA A 546 -3.83 -19.93 -10.29
CA ALA A 546 -2.67 -20.83 -10.37
C ALA A 546 -2.53 -21.77 -9.16
N ILE A 547 -2.73 -21.24 -7.95
CA ILE A 547 -2.72 -22.05 -6.72
C ILE A 547 -3.92 -23.02 -6.69
N ALA A 548 -5.08 -22.62 -7.22
CA ALA A 548 -6.24 -23.49 -7.36
C ALA A 548 -5.96 -24.61 -8.37
N ASP A 549 -5.28 -24.33 -9.48
CA ASP A 549 -4.88 -25.33 -10.47
C ASP A 549 -3.91 -26.36 -9.89
N MET A 550 -2.93 -25.93 -9.09
CA MET A 550 -2.03 -26.86 -8.41
C MET A 550 -2.73 -27.71 -7.33
N LYS A 551 -3.87 -27.24 -6.80
CA LYS A 551 -4.69 -27.95 -5.81
C LYS A 551 -5.70 -28.91 -6.46
N PHE A 552 -6.31 -28.52 -7.57
CA PHE A 552 -7.45 -29.20 -8.19
C PHE A 552 -7.16 -29.78 -9.57
N GLY A 553 -5.97 -29.55 -10.11
CA GLY A 553 -5.54 -30.07 -11.41
C GLY A 553 -5.48 -31.60 -11.45
N ARG A 554 -5.29 -32.15 -12.66
CA ARG A 554 -5.28 -33.60 -12.92
C ARG A 554 -4.30 -34.40 -12.03
N ARG A 555 -3.23 -33.75 -11.56
CA ARG A 555 -2.30 -34.27 -10.56
C ARG A 555 -2.07 -33.19 -9.51
N PRO A 556 -2.79 -33.22 -8.37
CA PRO A 556 -2.65 -32.19 -7.36
C PRO A 556 -1.24 -32.24 -6.75
N ALA A 557 -0.49 -31.15 -6.90
CA ALA A 557 0.87 -31.04 -6.38
C ALA A 557 0.86 -30.73 -4.87
N MET A 558 -0.21 -30.10 -4.38
CA MET A 558 -0.31 -29.65 -2.99
C MET A 558 -1.73 -29.67 -2.42
N LYS A 559 -1.82 -29.63 -1.08
CA LYS A 559 -3.06 -29.45 -0.32
C LYS A 559 -2.96 -28.20 0.54
N ILE A 560 -3.81 -27.22 0.30
CA ILE A 560 -3.95 -26.03 1.16
C ILE A 560 -4.55 -26.44 2.52
N LEU A 561 -3.90 -26.09 3.62
CA LEU A 561 -4.34 -26.42 4.98
C LEU A 561 -5.47 -25.50 5.47
N PRO A 562 -6.24 -25.84 6.51
CA PRO A 562 -7.28 -24.96 7.06
C PRO A 562 -6.68 -23.69 7.70
N GLY A 563 -7.32 -22.52 7.52
CA GLY A 563 -6.87 -21.24 8.11
C GLY A 563 -5.55 -20.72 7.55
N SER A 564 -5.15 -21.20 6.37
CA SER A 564 -3.83 -21.01 5.80
C SER A 564 -3.69 -19.83 4.84
N GLN A 565 -4.79 -19.11 4.60
CA GLN A 565 -4.82 -17.89 3.79
C GLN A 565 -4.68 -16.68 4.71
N GLY A 566 -3.48 -16.12 4.77
CA GLY A 566 -3.22 -14.82 5.38
C GLY A 566 -3.03 -13.77 4.30
N ALA A 567 -3.71 -12.63 4.41
CA ALA A 567 -3.56 -11.50 3.48
C ALA A 567 -3.16 -10.24 4.26
N GLY A 568 -2.04 -9.63 3.88
CA GLY A 568 -1.70 -8.25 4.20
C GLY A 568 -2.06 -7.31 3.05
N SER A 569 -1.80 -6.01 3.19
CA SER A 569 -1.94 -5.02 2.12
C SER A 569 -1.13 -5.40 0.87
N ASP A 570 0.10 -5.88 1.08
CA ASP A 570 1.10 -6.02 0.02
C ASP A 570 1.61 -7.47 -0.16
N TYR A 571 1.01 -8.42 0.55
CA TYR A 571 1.35 -9.84 0.41
C TYR A 571 0.16 -10.75 0.73
N PHE A 572 0.23 -11.99 0.24
CA PHE A 572 -0.64 -13.07 0.68
C PHE A 572 0.14 -14.37 0.81
N THR A 573 -0.36 -15.26 1.68
CA THR A 573 0.32 -16.48 2.10
C THR A 573 -0.59 -17.67 1.96
N PHE A 574 -0.04 -18.80 1.52
CA PHE A 574 -0.70 -20.11 1.56
C PHE A 574 0.16 -21.09 2.33
N ARG A 575 -0.38 -21.63 3.42
CA ARG A 575 0.19 -22.82 4.05
C ARG A 575 -0.28 -24.08 3.36
N VAL A 576 0.65 -24.78 2.73
CA VAL A 576 0.39 -25.92 1.85
C VAL A 576 1.15 -27.15 2.34
N LYS A 577 0.50 -28.31 2.29
CA LYS A 577 1.17 -29.60 2.40
C LYS A 577 1.51 -30.06 0.99
N TRP A 578 2.79 -30.18 0.68
CA TRP A 578 3.22 -30.67 -0.62
C TRP A 578 2.96 -32.18 -0.70
N LEU A 579 2.38 -32.65 -1.81
CA LEU A 579 1.93 -34.05 -1.94
C LEU A 579 2.97 -34.91 -2.65
N LEU A 580 3.85 -34.29 -3.44
CA LEU A 580 4.89 -34.97 -4.19
C LEU A 580 6.13 -35.18 -3.29
N ASN A 581 6.24 -36.38 -2.73
CA ASN A 581 7.37 -36.73 -1.86
C ASN A 581 8.70 -36.68 -2.64
N ARG A 582 9.78 -36.26 -1.96
CA ARG A 582 11.18 -36.21 -2.45
C ARG A 582 11.53 -35.10 -3.44
N GLN A 583 10.62 -34.19 -3.75
CA GLN A 583 11.00 -32.97 -4.48
C GLN A 583 11.87 -32.06 -3.61
N SER A 584 12.92 -31.52 -4.21
CA SER A 584 13.74 -30.48 -3.60
C SER A 584 12.95 -29.17 -3.52
N ILE A 585 13.46 -28.19 -2.76
CA ILE A 585 12.81 -26.86 -2.72
C ILE A 585 12.84 -26.21 -4.10
N ASP A 586 13.93 -26.40 -4.86
CA ASP A 586 14.07 -25.85 -6.21
C ASP A 586 13.04 -26.46 -7.18
N ASP A 587 12.72 -27.76 -7.05
CA ASP A 587 11.64 -28.39 -7.83
C ASP A 587 10.25 -27.82 -7.48
N ILE A 588 10.02 -27.49 -6.20
CA ILE A 588 8.77 -26.87 -5.75
C ILE A 588 8.66 -25.45 -6.31
N ILE A 589 9.76 -24.68 -6.27
CA ILE A 589 9.83 -23.33 -6.83
C ILE A 589 9.52 -23.36 -8.32
N ALA A 590 10.27 -24.14 -9.10
CA ALA A 590 10.09 -24.25 -10.54
C ALA A 590 8.65 -24.62 -10.92
N ARG A 591 8.02 -25.52 -10.15
CA ARG A 591 6.63 -25.93 -10.41
C ARG A 591 5.62 -24.83 -10.13
N VAL A 592 5.85 -24.05 -9.08
CA VAL A 592 4.98 -22.90 -8.75
C VAL A 592 5.15 -21.81 -9.80
N GLU A 593 6.38 -21.53 -10.24
CA GLU A 593 6.69 -20.57 -11.31
C GLU A 593 6.02 -20.98 -12.63
N GLU A 594 6.23 -22.23 -13.09
CA GLU A 594 5.59 -22.79 -14.30
C GLU A 594 4.06 -22.64 -14.26
N THR A 595 3.43 -22.96 -13.13
CA THR A 595 1.96 -22.88 -13.02
C THR A 595 1.45 -21.44 -12.94
N CYS A 596 2.25 -20.52 -12.40
CA CYS A 596 1.93 -19.10 -12.41
C CYS A 596 2.09 -18.49 -13.81
N GLU A 597 3.11 -18.88 -14.57
CA GLU A 597 3.32 -18.48 -15.97
C GLU A 597 2.16 -18.95 -16.86
N ASP A 598 1.72 -20.20 -16.71
CA ASP A 598 0.53 -20.74 -17.39
C ASP A 598 -0.74 -19.91 -17.13
N ASN A 599 -0.79 -19.20 -16.00
CA ASN A 599 -1.88 -18.31 -15.59
C ASN A 599 -1.59 -16.82 -15.85
N GLU A 600 -0.69 -16.52 -16.79
CA GLU A 600 -0.30 -15.17 -17.21
C GLU A 600 0.28 -14.31 -16.07
N VAL A 601 1.04 -14.91 -15.14
CA VAL A 601 1.78 -14.20 -14.10
C VAL A 601 3.19 -14.78 -13.97
N ALA A 602 4.20 -14.06 -14.45
CA ALA A 602 5.58 -14.42 -14.15
C ALA A 602 5.91 -14.04 -12.70
N VAL A 603 6.40 -15.02 -11.96
CA VAL A 603 6.90 -14.85 -10.59
C VAL A 603 8.27 -15.51 -10.49
N GLU A 604 9.09 -15.01 -9.60
CA GLU A 604 10.43 -15.55 -9.33
C GLU A 604 10.61 -15.73 -7.82
N SER A 605 11.26 -16.82 -7.41
CA SER A 605 11.71 -17.01 -6.02
C SER A 605 13.22 -16.83 -5.85
N LYS A 606 13.65 -15.62 -5.47
CA LYS A 606 15.04 -15.34 -5.05
C LYS A 606 15.31 -15.71 -3.58
N VAL A 607 14.26 -15.90 -2.76
CA VAL A 607 14.36 -15.99 -1.30
C VAL A 607 13.53 -17.14 -0.75
N TYR A 608 14.20 -18.16 -0.21
CA TYR A 608 13.54 -19.30 0.43
C TYR A 608 14.28 -19.79 1.69
N SER A 609 13.54 -20.46 2.58
CA SER A 609 14.05 -21.18 3.74
C SER A 609 13.37 -22.54 3.86
N LYS A 610 13.76 -23.36 4.83
CA LYS A 610 13.19 -24.70 5.04
C LYS A 610 11.71 -24.58 5.41
N GLY A 611 10.80 -24.59 4.44
CA GLY A 611 9.35 -24.50 4.66
C GLY A 611 8.72 -23.12 4.41
N VAL A 612 9.44 -22.11 3.94
CA VAL A 612 8.83 -20.86 3.44
C VAL A 612 9.50 -20.46 2.15
N ILE A 613 8.69 -20.15 1.13
CA ILE A 613 9.14 -19.80 -0.20
C ILE A 613 8.49 -18.47 -0.56
N ILE A 614 9.30 -17.47 -0.89
CA ILE A 614 8.81 -16.15 -1.28
C ILE A 614 8.88 -16.03 -2.80
N PHE A 615 7.76 -15.63 -3.38
CA PHE A 615 7.63 -15.30 -4.79
C PHE A 615 7.38 -13.79 -4.92
N GLU A 616 8.17 -13.16 -5.77
CA GLU A 616 8.06 -11.77 -6.19
C GLU A 616 7.67 -11.74 -7.68
N PRO A 617 7.09 -10.64 -8.20
CA PRO A 617 6.93 -10.50 -9.64
C PRO A 617 8.31 -10.67 -10.30
N ALA A 618 8.41 -11.45 -11.37
CA ALA A 618 9.62 -11.40 -12.18
C ALA A 618 9.77 -9.95 -12.67
N ASP A 619 10.96 -9.38 -12.50
CA ASP A 619 11.29 -8.04 -12.98
C ASP A 619 11.11 -8.07 -14.52
N PHE A 620 9.93 -7.71 -15.01
CA PHE A 620 9.79 -7.27 -16.39
C PHE A 620 10.43 -5.89 -16.39
N ASP A 621 11.48 -5.70 -17.17
CA ASP A 621 12.00 -4.38 -17.47
C ASP A 621 10.83 -3.53 -17.99
N ASP A 622 10.24 -2.70 -17.12
CA ASP A 622 9.16 -1.74 -17.40
C ASP A 622 9.64 -0.60 -18.35
N ASP A 623 10.63 -0.88 -19.20
CA ASP A 623 11.16 0.01 -20.25
C ASP A 623 10.34 -0.08 -21.56
N TYR A 624 9.16 -0.72 -21.55
CA TYR A 624 8.33 -0.95 -22.75
C TYR A 624 6.94 -0.28 -22.72
N ASP A 625 6.79 0.86 -22.05
CA ASP A 625 5.58 1.71 -22.15
C ASP A 625 5.85 3.02 -22.91
N ASP A 626 6.40 2.88 -24.13
CA ASP A 626 6.47 3.95 -25.14
C ASP A 626 6.05 3.37 -26.51
N PHE A 627 4.79 2.90 -26.65
CA PHE A 627 4.17 2.58 -27.95
C PHE A 627 2.65 2.78 -27.97
#